data_AF-A0A5C8EBT5-F1
#
_entry.id   AF-A0A5C8EBT5-F1
#
_cell.length_a   1.000
_cell.length_b   1.000
_cell.length_c   1.000
_cell.angle_alpha   90.00
_cell.angle_beta   90.00
_cell.angle_gamma   90.00
#
_symmetry.space_group_name_H-M   'P 1'
#
loop_
_entity.id
_entity.type
_entity.pdbx_description
1 polymer ?
#
loop_
_entity_poly.entity_id
_entity_poly.type
_entity_poly.pdbx_seq_one_letter_code
_entity_poly.pdbx_strand_id
1 'polypeptide(L)'
;MNSKNYNLKHKKDNIFIAEVFISKNSPFFDGHFENFKLFPAIAQIKIAVDMAKEIFNIDFKINKLSKVKFTNMIYPNTKVDIEGHYLNDSLTFKIYDNDKKYSEGRANITLL
;
A
#
# COMPACT_ATOMS: atom_id res chain seq x y z
N MET A 1 -7.24 5.05 7.54
CA MET A 1 -6.50 4.16 8.46
C MET A 1 -5.54 5.03 9.23
N ASN A 2 -5.63 5.06 10.57
CA ASN A 2 -4.63 5.76 11.38
C ASN A 2 -3.28 5.06 11.22
N SER A 3 -2.23 5.85 11.23
CA SER A 3 -0.80 5.56 11.05
C SER A 3 -0.20 4.44 11.92
N LYS A 4 -0.97 3.83 12.84
CA LYS A 4 -0.44 2.88 13.85
C LYS A 4 -0.84 1.41 13.66
N ASN A 5 -1.38 1.02 12.50
CA ASN A 5 -1.86 -0.34 12.25
C ASN A 5 -0.93 -1.17 11.34
N TYR A 6 0.39 -1.04 11.52
CA TYR A 6 1.35 -1.89 10.83
C TYR A 6 2.50 -2.32 11.76
N ASN A 7 3.11 -3.47 11.46
CA ASN A 7 4.33 -3.95 12.09
C ASN A 7 5.50 -3.78 11.11
N LEU A 8 6.42 -2.86 11.41
CA LEU A 8 7.58 -2.60 10.55
C LEU A 8 8.58 -3.77 10.65
N LYS A 9 8.76 -4.51 9.54
CA LYS A 9 9.66 -5.66 9.44
C LYS A 9 11.08 -5.24 9.01
N HIS A 10 11.17 -4.26 8.11
CA HIS A 10 12.45 -3.76 7.59
C HIS A 10 12.35 -2.29 7.20
N LYS A 11 13.44 -1.53 7.42
CA LYS A 11 13.60 -0.16 6.93
C LYS A 11 15.07 0.14 6.65
N LYS A 12 15.34 0.82 5.54
CA LYS A 12 16.55 1.60 5.25
C LYS A 12 16.12 2.97 4.70
N ASP A 13 17.06 3.78 4.24
CA ASP A 13 16.82 5.15 3.77
C ASP A 13 15.81 5.22 2.61
N ASN A 14 15.79 4.20 1.74
CA ASN A 14 15.01 4.18 0.51
C ASN A 14 14.07 2.98 0.35
N ILE A 15 13.99 2.09 1.34
CA ILE A 15 13.13 0.90 1.31
C ILE A 15 12.48 0.66 2.68
N PHE A 16 11.22 0.24 2.67
CA PHE A 16 10.57 -0.36 3.84
C PHE A 16 9.83 -1.65 3.47
N ILE A 17 9.65 -2.50 4.48
CA ILE A 17 8.71 -3.63 4.47
C ILE A 17 7.95 -3.60 5.79
N ALA A 18 6.61 -3.59 5.72
CA ALA A 18 5.76 -3.61 6.90
C ALA A 18 4.54 -4.52 6.68
N GLU A 19 4.20 -5.28 7.72
CA GLU A 19 3.01 -6.12 7.74
C GLU A 19 1.80 -5.30 8.17
N VAL A 20 0.69 -5.46 7.45
CA VAL A 20 -0.58 -4.79 7.69
C VAL A 20 -1.69 -5.83 7.78
N PHE A 21 -2.57 -5.67 8.76
CA PHE A 21 -3.83 -6.40 8.82
C PHE A 21 -4.97 -5.59 8.20
N ILE A 22 -5.50 -6.06 7.08
CA ILE A 22 -6.65 -5.46 6.39
C ILE A 22 -7.92 -5.89 7.11
N SER A 23 -8.24 -5.22 8.21
CA SER A 23 -9.43 -5.53 9.03
C SER A 23 -10.72 -5.41 8.23
N LYS A 24 -11.65 -6.35 8.44
CA LYS A 24 -13.02 -6.29 7.88
C LYS A 24 -13.79 -5.01 8.24
N ASN A 25 -13.39 -4.34 9.33
CA ASN A 25 -13.99 -3.09 9.78
C ASN A 25 -13.33 -1.86 9.16
N SER A 26 -12.46 -2.05 8.15
CA SER A 26 -11.86 -0.93 7.44
C SER A 26 -12.92 -0.14 6.68
N PRO A 27 -12.95 1.20 6.77
CA PRO A 27 -13.93 2.03 6.06
C PRO A 27 -13.82 1.89 4.53
N PHE A 28 -12.70 1.36 4.03
CA PHE A 28 -12.54 1.06 2.60
C PHE A 28 -13.49 -0.05 2.09
N PHE A 29 -14.16 -0.77 2.99
CA PHE A 29 -15.17 -1.77 2.65
C PHE A 29 -16.60 -1.20 2.63
N ASP A 30 -16.81 0.04 3.10
CA ASP A 30 -18.12 0.66 3.13
C ASP A 30 -18.59 0.96 1.70
N GLY A 31 -19.71 0.36 1.29
CA GLY A 31 -20.20 0.42 -0.09
C GLY A 31 -19.42 -0.40 -1.12
N HIS A 32 -18.38 -1.17 -0.75
CA HIS A 32 -17.53 -1.90 -1.72
C HIS A 32 -17.28 -3.38 -1.38
N PHE A 33 -18.07 -4.32 -1.85
CA PHE A 33 -19.45 -4.24 -2.35
C PHE A 33 -20.39 -4.74 -1.24
N GLU A 34 -21.69 -4.43 -1.26
CA GLU A 34 -22.61 -4.81 -0.16
C GLU A 34 -22.50 -6.30 0.22
N ASN A 35 -22.50 -7.18 -0.78
CA ASN A 35 -22.48 -8.64 -0.59
C ASN A 35 -21.12 -9.29 -0.89
N PHE A 36 -20.13 -8.53 -1.37
CA PHE A 36 -18.82 -9.05 -1.73
C PHE A 36 -17.73 -8.05 -1.36
N LYS A 37 -17.20 -8.16 -0.14
CA LYS A 37 -16.19 -7.23 0.36
C LYS A 37 -14.84 -7.51 -0.27
N LEU A 38 -14.31 -6.52 -0.96
CA LEU A 38 -12.99 -6.54 -1.59
C LEU A 38 -12.25 -5.25 -1.31
N PHE A 39 -10.98 -5.37 -0.96
CA PHE A 39 -10.18 -4.18 -0.66
C PHE A 39 -9.88 -3.42 -1.96
N PRO A 40 -10.42 -2.19 -2.14
CA PRO A 40 -10.40 -1.52 -3.43
C PRO A 40 -8.99 -1.24 -3.95
N ALA A 41 -8.84 -1.23 -5.27
CA ALA A 41 -7.59 -0.88 -5.95
C ALA A 41 -7.01 0.46 -5.47
N ILE A 42 -7.86 1.48 -5.30
CA ILE A 42 -7.44 2.80 -4.81
C ILE A 42 -6.98 2.76 -3.35
N ALA A 43 -7.58 1.91 -2.52
CA ALA A 43 -7.19 1.75 -1.12
C ALA A 43 -5.80 1.10 -1.00
N GLN A 44 -5.49 0.15 -1.87
CA GLN A 44 -4.16 -0.48 -1.98
C GLN A 44 -3.06 0.53 -2.35
N ILE A 45 -3.33 1.42 -3.31
CA ILE A 45 -2.38 2.49 -3.67
C ILE A 45 -2.25 3.46 -2.50
N LYS A 46 -3.38 3.90 -1.93
CA LYS A 46 -3.40 4.87 -0.84
C LYS A 46 -2.60 4.41 0.37
N ILE A 47 -2.78 3.16 0.81
CA ILE A 47 -2.05 2.66 1.99
C ILE A 47 -0.54 2.62 1.74
N ALA A 48 -0.09 2.17 0.56
CA ALA A 48 1.34 2.14 0.25
C ALA A 48 1.95 3.55 0.22
N VAL A 49 1.21 4.53 -0.31
CA VAL A 49 1.62 5.93 -0.39
C VAL A 49 1.65 6.59 0.98
N ASP A 50 0.59 6.45 1.78
CA ASP A 50 0.51 7.00 3.13
C ASP A 50 1.63 6.44 4.00
N MET A 51 1.89 5.12 3.93
CA MET A 51 2.98 4.48 4.64
C MET A 51 4.35 4.95 4.16
N ALA A 52 4.56 5.15 2.86
CA ALA A 52 5.82 5.67 2.35
C ALA A 52 6.12 7.06 2.89
N LYS A 53 5.12 7.97 2.89
CA LYS A 53 5.27 9.31 3.46
C LYS A 53 5.63 9.26 4.94
N GLU A 54 4.89 8.46 5.69
CA GLU A 54 5.07 8.32 7.13
C GLU A 54 6.43 7.69 7.49
N ILE A 55 6.76 6.53 6.91
CA ILE A 55 7.93 5.73 7.29
C ILE A 55 9.23 6.42 6.87
N PHE A 56 9.26 7.01 5.67
CA PHE A 56 10.43 7.78 5.20
C PHE A 56 10.48 9.20 5.78
N ASN A 57 9.42 9.66 6.46
CA ASN A 57 9.29 11.01 6.98
C ASN A 57 9.52 12.08 5.88
N ILE A 58 8.86 11.87 4.74
CA ILE A 58 8.88 12.76 3.58
C ILE A 58 7.45 13.05 3.15
N ASP A 59 7.21 14.22 2.56
CA ASP A 59 5.95 14.49 1.87
C ASP A 59 6.19 14.63 0.37
N PHE A 60 5.20 14.24 -0.42
CA PHE A 60 5.27 14.28 -1.88
C PHE A 60 3.89 14.28 -2.52
N LYS A 61 3.82 14.79 -3.75
CA LYS A 61 2.67 14.60 -4.65
C LYS A 61 2.93 13.46 -5.60
N ILE A 62 1.91 12.68 -5.91
CA ILE A 62 1.95 11.72 -7.03
C ILE A 62 1.58 12.49 -8.29
N ASN A 63 2.52 12.55 -9.23
CA ASN A 63 2.30 13.21 -10.52
C ASN A 63 1.62 12.25 -11.51
N LYS A 64 2.07 10.99 -11.52
CA LYS A 64 1.60 9.97 -12.46
C LYS A 64 1.80 8.58 -11.90
N LEU A 65 0.78 7.73 -12.01
CA LEU A 65 0.93 6.28 -11.88
C LEU A 65 1.45 5.73 -13.20
N SER A 66 2.73 5.34 -13.25
CA SER A 66 3.37 4.89 -14.50
C SER A 66 3.08 3.42 -14.81
N LYS A 67 2.84 2.60 -13.78
CA LYS A 67 2.46 1.19 -13.90
C LYS A 67 1.72 0.78 -12.64
N VAL A 68 0.59 0.11 -12.77
CA VAL A 68 -0.08 -0.56 -11.65
C VAL A 68 -0.67 -1.88 -12.15
N LYS A 69 -0.50 -2.96 -11.40
CA LYS A 69 -1.08 -4.25 -11.71
C LYS A 69 -1.73 -4.82 -10.44
N PHE A 70 -2.98 -5.28 -10.57
CA PHE A 70 -3.69 -6.01 -9.54
C PHE A 70 -3.85 -7.46 -10.02
N THR A 71 -3.13 -8.39 -9.39
CA THR A 71 -3.09 -9.80 -9.79
C THR A 71 -3.94 -10.70 -8.92
N ASN A 72 -4.17 -10.33 -7.66
CA ASN A 72 -5.02 -11.09 -6.74
C ASN A 72 -5.89 -10.15 -5.92
N MET A 73 -7.07 -10.65 -5.54
CA MET A 73 -8.01 -9.98 -4.66
C MET A 73 -7.54 -10.03 -3.20
N ILE A 74 -7.63 -8.91 -2.49
CA ILE A 74 -7.45 -8.84 -1.03
C ILE A 74 -8.82 -8.85 -0.37
N TYR A 75 -9.06 -9.86 0.47
CA TYR A 75 -10.31 -10.03 1.22
C TYR A 75 -10.21 -9.40 2.61
N PRO A 76 -11.34 -9.16 3.29
CA PRO A 76 -11.36 -8.80 4.70
C PRO A 76 -10.55 -9.76 5.57
N ASN A 77 -9.95 -9.23 6.64
CA ASN A 77 -9.11 -9.95 7.60
C ASN A 77 -7.89 -10.64 6.97
N THR A 78 -7.34 -10.06 5.91
CA THR A 78 -6.11 -10.55 5.26
C THR A 78 -4.89 -9.85 5.87
N LYS A 79 -3.85 -10.61 6.19
CA LYS A 79 -2.51 -10.05 6.50
C LYS A 79 -1.70 -9.95 5.21
N VAL A 80 -1.11 -8.80 4.97
CA VAL A 80 -0.26 -8.55 3.81
C VAL A 80 1.00 -7.83 4.23
N ASP A 81 2.09 -8.08 3.52
CA ASP A 81 3.27 -7.24 3.52
C ASP A 81 3.17 -6.17 2.45
N ILE A 82 3.49 -4.94 2.84
CA ILE A 82 3.65 -3.79 1.96
C ILE A 82 5.12 -3.45 1.92
N GLU A 83 5.69 -3.55 0.74
CA GLU A 83 7.05 -3.15 0.42
C GLU A 83 7.00 -1.88 -0.42
N GLY A 84 7.77 -0.87 -0.03
CA GLY A 84 7.87 0.39 -0.75
C GLY A 84 9.32 0.80 -0.96
N HIS A 85 9.65 1.28 -2.15
CA HIS A 85 10.97 1.81 -2.47
C HIS A 85 10.86 3.22 -3.04
N TYR A 86 11.67 4.14 -2.51
CA TYR A 86 11.73 5.52 -2.95
C TYR A 86 13.12 5.84 -3.52
N LEU A 87 13.21 6.11 -4.82
CA LEU A 87 14.48 6.45 -5.48
C LEU A 87 14.21 7.31 -6.73
N ASN A 88 15.01 8.37 -6.94
CA ASN A 88 14.97 9.21 -8.14
C ASN A 88 13.55 9.65 -8.54
N ASP A 89 12.85 10.35 -7.63
CA ASP A 89 11.49 10.87 -7.85
C ASP A 89 10.46 9.79 -8.23
N SER A 90 10.71 8.55 -7.80
CA SER A 90 9.85 7.41 -8.07
C SER A 90 9.59 6.62 -6.79
N LEU A 91 8.32 6.36 -6.52
CA LEU A 91 7.86 5.42 -5.51
C LEU A 91 7.41 4.14 -6.21
N THR A 92 8.03 2.99 -5.90
CA THR A 92 7.46 1.68 -6.24
C THR A 92 6.83 1.06 -5.00
N PHE A 93 5.79 0.26 -5.21
CA PHE A 93 5.18 -0.52 -4.14
C PHE A 93 4.83 -1.92 -4.60
N LYS A 94 4.78 -2.85 -3.64
CA LYS A 94 4.31 -4.22 -3.83
C LYS A 94 3.53 -4.64 -2.59
N ILE A 95 2.39 -5.30 -2.82
CA ILE A 95 1.56 -5.90 -1.77
C ILE A 95 1.51 -7.41 -1.99
N TYR A 96 1.92 -8.19 -1.00
CA TYR A 96 2.04 -9.64 -1.10
C TYR A 96 1.86 -10.32 0.25
N ASP A 97 1.71 -11.63 0.25
CA ASP A 97 1.91 -12.50 1.42
C ASP A 97 2.87 -13.64 1.03
N ASN A 98 2.96 -14.68 1.87
CA ASN A 98 3.83 -15.81 1.63
C ASN A 98 3.47 -16.62 0.37
N ASP A 99 2.21 -16.55 -0.08
CA ASP A 99 1.70 -17.39 -1.16
C ASP A 99 1.66 -16.64 -2.49
N LYS A 100 1.30 -15.34 -2.47
CA LYS A 100 0.98 -14.60 -3.69
C LYS A 100 1.21 -13.10 -3.60
N LYS A 101 1.32 -12.49 -4.78
CA LYS A 101 1.31 -11.04 -4.97
C LYS A 101 -0.10 -10.55 -5.26
N TYR A 102 -0.57 -9.56 -4.50
CA TYR A 102 -1.85 -8.91 -4.70
C TYR A 102 -1.77 -7.79 -5.72
N SER A 103 -0.81 -6.89 -5.54
CA SER A 103 -0.59 -5.77 -6.45
C SER A 103 0.84 -5.29 -6.43
N GLU A 104 1.18 -4.54 -7.47
CA GLU A 104 2.42 -3.77 -7.55
C GLU A 104 2.20 -2.51 -8.38
N GLY A 105 3.01 -1.50 -8.14
CA GLY A 105 2.97 -0.31 -8.95
C GLY A 105 4.20 0.57 -8.82
N ARG A 106 4.22 1.59 -9.67
CA ARG A 106 5.21 2.66 -9.72
C ARG A 106 4.51 3.99 -9.96
N ALA A 107 4.89 4.98 -9.17
CA ALA A 107 4.42 6.34 -9.23
C ALA A 107 5.61 7.29 -9.39
N ASN A 108 5.52 8.23 -10.32
CA ASN A 108 6.40 9.39 -10.35
C ASN A 108 5.89 10.37 -9.30
N ILE A 109 6.80 10.87 -8.47
CA ILE A 109 6.47 11.76 -7.36
C ILE A 109 7.29 13.04 -7.42
N THR A 110 6.82 14.07 -6.74
CA THR A 110 7.58 15.30 -6.49
C THR A 110 7.52 15.57 -5.00
N LEU A 111 8.70 15.67 -4.36
CA LEU A 111 8.81 16.06 -2.96
C LEU A 111 8.19 17.44 -2.70
N LEU A 112 7.62 17.63 -1.51
CA LEU A 112 7.00 18.88 -1.05
C LEU A 112 7.84 19.61 -0.01
#